data_AF-A0A3A4XP20-F1
#
_entry.id   AF-A0A3A4XP20-F1
#
_cell.length_a   1.000
_cell.length_b   1.000
_cell.length_c   1.000
_cell.angle_alpha   90.00
_cell.angle_beta   90.00
_cell.angle_gamma   90.00
#
_symmetry.space_group_name_H-M   'P 1'
#
loop_
_entity.id
_entity.type
_entity.pdbx_description
1 polymer ?
#
loop_
_entity_poly.entity_id
_entity_poly.type
_entity_poly.pdbx_seq_one_letter_code
_entity_poly.pdbx_strand_id
1 'polypeptide(L)'
;MRLPFRSIFVTSPFEALQEHAEKVKECAWVFQQSIECYVSQKCHRFDELRQEVIRLESEADAIKRRLRGHLPIGTLMPVSKFQLFRYLREQDGVMDAVEDVLDWISYRPEPGIPAQVEKEFLWLVDAVIEPIEELSLMVREAREYFRTYNDQQRMRVKEIIRNLRQQEHEADKIEHTIKTAVFHLGTDAVTVFHLVLLAELIGSIADHAENAGDMMRAMVAK
;
A
#
# COMPACT_ATOMS: atom_id res chain seq x y z
N MET A 1 -20.44 -25.39 -39.12
CA MET A 1 -20.50 -24.68 -37.82
C MET A 1 -19.13 -24.76 -37.18
N ARG A 2 -18.30 -23.71 -37.31
CA ARG A 2 -16.94 -23.69 -36.76
C ARG A 2 -16.99 -23.15 -35.34
N LEU A 3 -16.68 -24.00 -34.36
CA LEU A 3 -16.40 -23.56 -32.99
C LEU A 3 -15.07 -22.80 -33.01
N PRO A 4 -14.99 -21.53 -32.55
CA PRO A 4 -13.71 -20.89 -32.37
C PRO A 4 -13.09 -21.48 -31.10
N PHE A 5 -12.08 -22.33 -31.27
CA PHE A 5 -11.05 -22.58 -30.26
C PHE A 5 -10.29 -21.26 -30.03
N ARG A 6 -10.90 -20.31 -29.31
CA ARG A 6 -10.11 -19.31 -28.58
C ARG A 6 -9.71 -20.00 -27.29
N SER A 7 -8.47 -20.46 -27.24
CA SER A 7 -7.79 -20.76 -25.98
C SER A 7 -7.79 -19.47 -25.14
N ILE A 8 -8.84 -19.27 -24.35
CA ILE A 8 -8.80 -18.29 -23.28
C ILE A 8 -7.86 -18.92 -22.26
N PHE A 9 -6.58 -18.58 -22.33
CA PHE A 9 -5.69 -18.74 -21.20
C PHE A 9 -6.30 -17.89 -20.09
N VAL A 10 -7.01 -18.54 -19.18
CA VAL A 10 -7.54 -17.90 -17.98
C VAL A 10 -6.32 -17.67 -17.09
N THR A 11 -5.73 -16.47 -17.22
CA THR A 11 -4.65 -15.99 -16.37
C THR A 11 -5.11 -16.07 -14.91
N SER A 12 -4.25 -16.55 -14.01
CA SER A 12 -4.63 -16.69 -12.61
C SER A 12 -4.95 -15.30 -12.04
N PRO A 13 -6.04 -15.11 -11.27
CA PRO A 13 -6.30 -13.83 -10.63
C PRO A 13 -5.13 -13.39 -9.73
N PHE A 14 -4.35 -14.33 -9.20
CA PHE A 14 -3.15 -14.05 -8.41
C PHE A 14 -1.98 -13.51 -9.24
N GLU A 15 -1.92 -13.76 -10.55
CA GLU A 15 -0.93 -13.13 -11.43
C GLU A 15 -1.22 -11.64 -11.60
N ALA A 16 -2.49 -11.28 -11.79
CA ALA A 16 -2.91 -9.88 -11.85
C ALA A 16 -2.77 -9.18 -10.49
N LEU A 17 -3.02 -9.87 -9.37
CA LEU A 17 -2.70 -9.35 -8.03
C LEU A 17 -1.20 -9.10 -7.86
N GLN A 18 -0.35 -10.01 -8.34
CA GLN A 18 1.11 -9.84 -8.26
C GLN A 18 1.55 -8.64 -9.07
N GLU A 19 1.08 -8.53 -10.31
CA GLU A 19 1.39 -7.39 -11.18
C GLU A 19 0.97 -6.06 -10.55
N HIS A 20 -0.21 -6.01 -9.92
CA HIS A 20 -0.63 -4.86 -9.15
C HIS A 20 0.27 -4.62 -7.93
N ALA A 21 0.68 -5.66 -7.20
CA ALA A 21 1.53 -5.52 -6.01
C ALA A 21 2.93 -5.00 -6.37
N GLU A 22 3.47 -5.39 -7.52
CA GLU A 22 4.71 -4.80 -8.04
C GLU A 22 4.55 -3.30 -8.32
N LYS A 23 3.39 -2.85 -8.82
CA LYS A 23 3.12 -1.41 -9.01
C LYS A 23 3.04 -0.65 -7.68
N VAL A 24 2.41 -1.24 -6.67
CA VAL A 24 2.42 -0.67 -5.30
C VAL A 24 3.87 -0.54 -4.80
N LYS A 25 4.69 -1.58 -5.01
CA LYS A 25 6.10 -1.58 -4.63
C LYS A 25 6.92 -0.52 -5.38
N GLU A 26 6.72 -0.36 -6.69
CA GLU A 26 7.34 0.72 -7.47
C GLU A 26 6.98 2.11 -6.89
N CYS A 27 5.73 2.30 -6.48
CA CYS A 27 5.23 3.53 -5.89
C CYS A 27 5.93 3.87 -4.56
N ALA A 28 6.23 2.87 -3.72
CA ALA A 28 6.94 3.06 -2.46
C ALA A 28 8.29 3.80 -2.63
N TRP A 29 9.06 3.45 -3.67
CA TRP A 29 10.34 4.09 -3.96
C TRP A 29 10.20 5.56 -4.37
N VAL A 30 9.14 5.89 -5.13
CA VAL A 30 8.85 7.26 -5.55
C VAL A 30 8.33 8.07 -4.36
N PHE A 31 7.51 7.45 -3.50
CA PHE A 31 7.02 8.05 -2.27
C PHE A 31 8.16 8.45 -1.33
N GLN A 32 9.09 7.54 -1.04
CA GLN A 32 10.25 7.86 -0.20
C GLN A 32 11.06 9.04 -0.75
N GLN A 33 11.35 9.04 -2.06
CA GLN A 33 12.03 10.17 -2.72
C GLN A 33 11.22 11.47 -2.64
N SER A 34 9.89 11.40 -2.71
CA SER A 34 9.01 12.56 -2.62
C SER A 34 9.06 13.21 -1.25
N ILE A 35 9.04 12.39 -0.18
CA ILE A 35 9.18 12.88 1.20
C ILE A 35 10.57 13.47 1.45
N GLU A 36 11.64 12.77 1.05
CA GLU A 36 13.01 13.29 1.17
C GLU A 36 13.18 14.62 0.42
N CYS A 37 12.56 14.73 -0.75
CA CYS A 37 12.53 15.96 -1.52
C CYS A 37 11.77 17.07 -0.78
N TYR A 38 10.59 16.79 -0.23
CA TYR A 38 9.79 17.76 0.50
C TYR A 38 10.48 18.30 1.76
N VAL A 39 11.12 17.42 2.54
CA VAL A 39 11.84 17.81 3.75
C VAL A 39 13.13 18.58 3.40
N SER A 40 13.74 18.29 2.24
CA SER A 40 14.95 18.97 1.78
C SER A 40 14.65 20.33 1.14
N GLN A 41 15.09 21.42 1.78
CA GLN A 41 14.99 22.79 1.25
C GLN A 41 15.65 23.03 -0.13
N LYS A 42 16.43 22.07 -0.63
CA LYS A 42 17.16 22.19 -1.91
C LYS A 42 16.52 21.41 -3.05
N CYS A 43 15.49 20.61 -2.79
CA CYS A 43 14.86 19.81 -3.81
C CYS A 43 13.78 20.63 -4.55
N HIS A 44 13.79 20.54 -5.88
CA HIS A 44 12.83 21.22 -6.77
C HIS A 44 12.05 20.24 -7.65
N ARG A 45 12.07 18.94 -7.27
CA ARG A 45 11.50 17.84 -8.05
C ARG A 45 10.22 17.27 -7.45
N PHE A 46 9.68 17.88 -6.39
CA PHE A 46 8.52 17.36 -5.67
C PHE A 46 7.31 17.17 -6.61
N ASP A 47 7.00 18.19 -7.42
CA ASP A 47 5.89 18.09 -8.38
C ASP A 47 6.13 17.02 -9.44
N GLU A 48 7.36 16.85 -9.92
CA GLU A 48 7.72 15.78 -10.87
C GLU A 48 7.50 14.40 -10.26
N LEU A 49 7.94 14.20 -9.01
CA LEU A 49 7.78 12.95 -8.26
C LEU A 49 6.31 12.66 -7.96
N ARG A 50 5.52 13.67 -7.61
CA ARG A 50 4.07 13.54 -7.43
C ARG A 50 3.37 13.14 -8.73
N GLN A 51 3.75 13.71 -9.87
CA GLN A 51 3.21 13.27 -11.18
C GLN A 51 3.58 11.82 -11.50
N GLU A 52 4.75 11.36 -11.08
CA GLU A 52 5.16 9.96 -11.24
C GLU A 52 4.32 9.01 -10.37
N VAL A 53 3.97 9.38 -9.14
CA VAL A 53 3.02 8.62 -8.29
C VAL A 53 1.65 8.52 -8.96
N ILE A 54 1.10 9.63 -9.47
CA ILE A 54 -0.19 9.64 -10.18
C ILE A 54 -0.15 8.72 -11.41
N ARG A 55 0.98 8.72 -12.14
CA ARG A 55 1.17 7.80 -13.29
C ARG A 55 1.13 6.34 -12.86
N LEU A 56 1.80 6.00 -11.75
CA LEU A 56 1.83 4.64 -11.20
C LEU A 56 0.44 4.20 -10.71
N GLU A 57 -0.31 5.07 -10.02
CA GLU A 57 -1.70 4.83 -9.62
C GLU A 57 -2.55 4.50 -10.84
N SER A 58 -2.48 5.32 -11.89
CA SER A 58 -3.28 5.10 -13.10
C SER A 58 -2.96 3.76 -13.79
N GLU A 59 -1.69 3.32 -13.74
CA GLU A 59 -1.28 1.99 -14.20
C GLU A 59 -1.85 0.86 -13.32
N ALA A 60 -1.79 1.01 -12.01
CA ALA A 60 -2.34 0.05 -11.04
C ALA A 60 -3.87 -0.07 -11.17
N ASP A 61 -4.56 1.05 -11.32
CA ASP A 61 -6.00 1.12 -11.51
C ASP A 61 -6.42 0.47 -12.85
N ALA A 62 -5.62 0.58 -13.90
CA ALA A 62 -5.82 -0.19 -15.14
C ALA A 62 -5.72 -1.71 -14.90
N ILE A 63 -4.77 -2.16 -14.08
CA ILE A 63 -4.63 -3.58 -13.67
C ILE A 63 -5.85 -4.01 -12.82
N LYS A 64 -6.26 -3.19 -11.85
CA LYS A 64 -7.45 -3.40 -11.00
C LYS A 64 -8.71 -3.57 -11.85
N ARG A 65 -8.95 -2.68 -12.81
CA ARG A 65 -10.09 -2.78 -13.75
C ARG A 65 -10.01 -4.06 -14.59
N ARG A 66 -8.83 -4.39 -15.12
CA ARG A 66 -8.62 -5.62 -15.90
C ARG A 66 -8.93 -6.86 -15.06
N LEU A 67 -8.42 -6.95 -13.84
CA LEU A 67 -8.67 -8.04 -12.90
C LEU A 67 -10.17 -8.20 -12.64
N ARG A 68 -10.88 -7.11 -12.30
CA ARG A 68 -12.33 -7.14 -12.04
C ARG A 68 -13.15 -7.56 -13.26
N GLY A 69 -12.71 -7.20 -14.47
CA GLY A 69 -13.38 -7.51 -15.72
C GLY A 69 -13.15 -8.93 -16.25
N HIS A 70 -12.06 -9.59 -15.86
CA HIS A 70 -11.62 -10.86 -16.47
C HIS A 70 -11.52 -12.03 -15.47
N LEU A 71 -12.30 -12.01 -14.39
CA LEU A 71 -12.29 -13.13 -13.44
C LEU A 71 -12.86 -14.43 -14.02
N PRO A 72 -12.26 -15.59 -13.70
CA PRO A 72 -12.83 -16.89 -14.02
C PRO A 72 -14.24 -17.04 -13.43
N ILE A 73 -15.14 -17.67 -14.17
CA ILE A 73 -16.52 -17.93 -13.73
C ILE A 73 -16.58 -19.24 -12.92
N GLY A 74 -17.27 -19.23 -11.77
CA GLY A 74 -17.66 -20.46 -11.06
C GLY A 74 -16.55 -21.15 -10.25
N THR A 75 -16.50 -22.49 -10.30
CA THR A 75 -15.62 -23.38 -9.51
C THR A 75 -14.14 -23.35 -9.89
N LEU A 76 -13.76 -22.52 -10.86
CA LEU A 76 -12.38 -22.39 -11.35
C LEU A 76 -11.50 -21.49 -10.47
N MET A 77 -12.07 -20.81 -9.46
CA MET A 77 -11.31 -19.99 -8.53
C MET A 77 -11.06 -20.71 -7.20
N PRO A 78 -9.83 -20.65 -6.66
CA PRO A 78 -9.50 -21.26 -5.37
C PRO A 78 -10.07 -20.47 -4.17
N VAL A 79 -10.50 -19.22 -4.42
CA VAL A 79 -11.04 -18.30 -3.42
C VAL A 79 -12.36 -17.70 -3.90
N SER A 80 -13.17 -17.16 -2.97
CA SER A 80 -14.39 -16.46 -3.36
C SER A 80 -14.07 -15.12 -4.04
N LYS A 81 -14.89 -14.75 -5.03
CA LYS A 81 -14.80 -13.45 -5.73
C LYS A 81 -14.83 -12.27 -4.74
N PHE A 82 -15.65 -12.37 -3.71
CA PHE A 82 -15.79 -11.34 -2.70
C PHE A 82 -14.50 -11.14 -1.90
N GLN A 83 -13.88 -12.24 -1.43
CA GLN A 83 -12.60 -12.15 -0.70
C GLN A 83 -11.50 -11.56 -1.57
N LEU A 84 -11.40 -11.99 -2.83
CA LEU A 84 -10.43 -11.46 -3.78
C LEU A 84 -10.60 -9.94 -4.00
N PHE A 85 -11.84 -9.47 -4.13
CA PHE A 85 -12.13 -8.05 -4.31
C PHE A 85 -11.91 -7.22 -3.05
N ARG A 86 -12.16 -7.79 -1.87
CA ARG A 86 -11.84 -7.13 -0.60
C ARG A 86 -10.33 -7.01 -0.44
N TYR A 87 -9.57 -8.07 -0.74
CA TYR A 87 -8.12 -8.02 -0.78
C TYR A 87 -7.59 -6.96 -1.75
N LEU A 88 -8.07 -6.98 -3.00
CA LEU A 88 -7.65 -6.02 -4.02
C LEU A 88 -7.94 -4.57 -3.61
N ARG A 89 -9.06 -4.31 -2.92
CA ARG A 89 -9.39 -2.98 -2.40
C ARG A 89 -8.35 -2.49 -1.39
N GLU A 90 -7.91 -3.34 -0.48
CA GLU A 90 -6.91 -2.94 0.52
C GLU A 90 -5.53 -2.74 -0.12
N GLN A 91 -5.13 -3.62 -1.05
CA GLN A 91 -3.88 -3.45 -1.79
C GLN A 91 -3.85 -2.16 -2.65
N ASP A 92 -4.99 -1.78 -3.22
CA ASP A 92 -5.20 -0.52 -3.93
C ASP A 92 -5.16 0.69 -2.98
N GLY A 93 -5.80 0.57 -1.80
CA GLY A 93 -5.80 1.60 -0.76
C GLY A 93 -4.41 2.03 -0.28
N VAL A 94 -3.39 1.17 -0.39
CA VAL A 94 -1.99 1.56 -0.13
C VAL A 94 -1.51 2.63 -1.10
N MET A 95 -1.85 2.51 -2.39
CA MET A 95 -1.47 3.51 -3.39
C MET A 95 -2.28 4.78 -3.24
N ASP A 96 -3.58 4.65 -2.97
CA ASP A 96 -4.46 5.79 -2.70
C ASP A 96 -3.92 6.60 -1.51
N ALA A 97 -3.53 5.94 -0.41
CA ALA A 97 -2.95 6.60 0.76
C ALA A 97 -1.63 7.32 0.46
N VAL A 98 -0.77 6.74 -0.38
CA VAL A 98 0.46 7.40 -0.85
C VAL A 98 0.15 8.67 -1.64
N GLU A 99 -0.81 8.61 -2.57
CA GLU A 99 -1.25 9.79 -3.31
C GLU A 99 -1.82 10.86 -2.37
N ASP A 100 -2.70 10.46 -1.44
CA ASP A 100 -3.32 11.35 -0.45
C ASP A 100 -2.27 12.09 0.39
N VAL A 101 -1.18 11.42 0.80
CA VAL A 101 -0.07 12.07 1.53
C VAL A 101 0.59 13.16 0.67
N LEU A 102 0.92 12.87 -0.59
CA LEU A 102 1.61 13.83 -1.46
C LEU A 102 0.70 15.00 -1.84
N ASP A 103 -0.58 14.73 -2.06
CA ASP A 103 -1.61 15.73 -2.27
C ASP A 103 -1.75 16.65 -1.06
N TRP A 104 -1.86 16.06 0.13
CA TRP A 104 -1.98 16.80 1.38
C TRP A 104 -0.83 17.78 1.58
N ILE A 105 0.41 17.31 1.38
CA ILE A 105 1.62 18.14 1.43
C ILE A 105 1.56 19.26 0.39
N SER A 106 1.13 18.96 -0.84
CA SER A 106 1.09 19.93 -1.94
C SER A 106 0.13 21.11 -1.69
N TYR A 107 -0.91 20.91 -0.89
CA TYR A 107 -1.87 21.96 -0.56
C TYR A 107 -1.29 23.03 0.37
N ARG A 108 -0.26 22.69 1.15
CA ARG A 108 0.41 23.62 2.08
C ARG A 108 1.91 23.33 2.19
N PRO A 109 2.71 23.75 1.20
CA PRO A 109 4.16 23.50 1.20
C PRO A 109 4.90 24.29 2.29
N GLU A 110 4.36 25.44 2.72
CA GLU A 110 4.96 26.31 3.74
C GLU A 110 4.08 26.37 5.02
N PRO A 111 4.69 26.38 6.22
CA PRO A 111 6.12 26.42 6.52
C PRO A 111 6.81 25.04 6.50
N GLY A 112 6.15 24.01 5.95
CA GLY A 112 6.67 22.65 5.94
C GLY A 112 6.52 21.91 7.29
N ILE A 113 7.31 20.84 7.45
CA ILE A 113 7.43 20.11 8.71
C ILE A 113 8.44 20.83 9.63
N PRO A 114 8.07 21.21 10.87
CA PRO A 114 9.00 21.83 11.81
C PRO A 114 10.16 20.90 12.18
N ALA A 115 11.38 21.45 12.28
CA ALA A 115 12.60 20.71 12.58
C ALA A 115 12.54 19.88 13.89
N GLN A 116 11.66 20.25 14.83
CA GLN A 116 11.45 19.55 16.10
C GLN A 116 10.75 18.20 15.95
N VAL A 117 10.02 17.97 14.85
CA VAL A 117 9.27 16.73 14.58
C VAL A 117 9.67 16.08 13.25
N GLU A 118 10.56 16.71 12.48
CA GLU A 118 11.02 16.24 11.17
C GLU A 118 11.56 14.81 11.21
N LYS A 119 12.34 14.48 12.25
CA LYS A 119 12.94 13.17 12.40
C LYS A 119 11.90 12.08 12.60
N GLU A 120 10.89 12.35 13.43
CA GLU A 120 9.79 11.42 13.70
C GLU A 120 8.95 11.18 12.45
N PHE A 121 8.72 12.20 11.61
CA PHE A 121 8.06 12.03 10.32
C PHE A 121 8.87 11.15 9.36
N LEU A 122 10.19 11.35 9.27
CA LEU A 122 11.06 10.49 8.45
C LEU A 122 11.04 9.04 8.95
N TRP A 123 11.05 8.83 10.27
CA TRP A 123 10.89 7.50 10.85
C TRP A 123 9.54 6.85 10.53
N LEU A 124 8.45 7.62 10.56
CA LEU A 124 7.14 7.10 10.19
C LEU A 124 7.12 6.70 8.71
N VAL A 125 7.70 7.52 7.84
CA VAL A 125 7.80 7.22 6.40
C VAL A 125 8.61 5.95 6.18
N ASP A 126 9.78 5.80 6.81
CA ASP A 126 10.57 4.57 6.72
C ASP A 126 9.77 3.35 7.22
N ALA A 127 9.02 3.49 8.31
CA ALA A 127 8.24 2.41 8.91
C ALA A 127 7.09 1.91 8.01
N VAL A 128 6.50 2.78 7.18
CA VAL A 128 5.40 2.39 6.27
C VAL A 128 5.86 1.87 4.92
N ILE A 129 7.16 1.99 4.57
CA ILE A 129 7.71 1.39 3.33
C ILE A 129 7.80 -0.14 3.44
N GLU A 130 8.24 -0.68 4.57
CA GLU A 130 8.43 -2.14 4.71
C GLU A 130 7.13 -2.95 4.51
N PRO A 131 5.97 -2.55 5.08
CA PRO A 131 4.69 -3.21 4.81
C PRO A 131 4.34 -3.30 3.32
N ILE A 132 4.69 -2.28 2.53
CA ILE A 132 4.41 -2.26 1.09
C ILE A 132 5.22 -3.35 0.37
N GLU A 133 6.47 -3.55 0.76
CA GLU A 133 7.30 -4.61 0.18
C GLU A 133 6.80 -6.02 0.53
N GLU A 134 6.30 -6.20 1.76
CA GLU A 134 5.72 -7.46 2.25
C GLU A 134 4.46 -7.87 1.46
N LEU A 135 3.69 -6.92 0.90
CA LEU A 135 2.53 -7.24 0.07
C LEU A 135 2.89 -8.04 -1.19
N SER A 136 3.92 -7.61 -1.93
CA SER A 136 4.39 -8.34 -3.12
C SER A 136 4.87 -9.76 -2.75
N LEU A 137 5.57 -9.90 -1.63
CA LEU A 137 6.01 -11.20 -1.12
C LEU A 137 4.80 -12.08 -0.74
N MET A 138 3.81 -11.52 -0.05
CA MET A 138 2.60 -12.22 0.37
C MET A 138 1.81 -12.74 -0.82
N VAL A 139 1.58 -11.93 -1.85
CA VAL A 139 0.86 -12.36 -3.06
C VAL A 139 1.61 -13.49 -3.76
N ARG A 140 2.95 -13.42 -3.81
CA ARG A 140 3.78 -14.44 -4.43
C ARG A 140 3.65 -15.78 -3.70
N GLU A 141 3.80 -15.79 -2.39
CA GLU A 141 3.67 -17.01 -1.60
C GLU A 141 2.22 -17.55 -1.63
N ALA A 142 1.22 -16.67 -1.63
CA ALA A 142 -0.19 -17.04 -1.76
C ALA A 142 -0.49 -17.67 -3.13
N ARG A 143 0.06 -17.11 -4.21
CA ARG A 143 -0.05 -17.67 -5.56
C ARG A 143 0.48 -19.10 -5.60
N GLU A 144 1.64 -19.34 -5.01
CA GLU A 144 2.21 -20.70 -4.96
C GLU A 144 1.42 -21.65 -4.07
N TYR A 145 0.88 -21.16 -2.94
CA TYR A 145 -0.06 -21.92 -2.13
C TYR A 145 -1.30 -22.32 -2.93
N PHE A 146 -1.98 -21.41 -3.62
CA PHE A 146 -3.20 -21.75 -4.36
C PHE A 146 -2.95 -22.61 -5.61
N ARG A 147 -1.71 -22.68 -6.09
CA ARG A 147 -1.31 -23.60 -7.16
C ARG A 147 -1.04 -25.01 -6.66
N THR A 148 -0.50 -25.16 -5.46
CA THR A 148 0.06 -26.44 -4.96
C THR A 148 -0.66 -27.02 -3.75
N TYR A 149 -1.41 -26.20 -3.02
CA TYR A 149 -1.98 -26.46 -1.70
C TYR A 149 -0.95 -26.97 -0.67
N ASN A 150 0.32 -26.58 -0.82
CA ASN A 150 1.38 -26.96 0.11
C ASN A 150 1.28 -26.17 1.43
N ASP A 151 1.17 -26.89 2.55
CA ASP A 151 1.09 -26.29 3.88
C ASP A 151 2.33 -25.46 4.27
N GLN A 152 3.50 -25.77 3.74
CA GLN A 152 4.71 -24.95 3.98
C GLN A 152 4.54 -23.53 3.41
N GLN A 153 4.00 -23.40 2.20
CA GLN A 153 3.69 -22.11 1.57
C GLN A 153 2.61 -21.38 2.35
N ARG A 154 1.58 -22.10 2.81
CA ARG A 154 0.54 -21.55 3.68
C ARG A 154 1.13 -20.95 4.97
N MET A 155 2.11 -21.62 5.57
CA MET A 155 2.79 -21.13 6.77
C MET A 155 3.62 -19.88 6.50
N ARG A 156 4.28 -19.78 5.33
CA ARG A 156 4.98 -18.56 4.91
C ARG A 156 4.05 -17.37 4.77
N VAL A 157 2.90 -17.55 4.11
CA VAL A 157 1.85 -16.50 4.01
C VAL A 157 1.42 -16.04 5.39
N LYS A 158 1.17 -16.97 6.33
CA LYS A 158 0.79 -16.64 7.71
C LYS A 158 1.88 -15.89 8.47
N GLU A 159 3.14 -16.15 8.19
CA GLU A 159 4.26 -15.46 8.82
C GLU A 159 4.37 -14.02 8.33
N ILE A 160 4.24 -13.81 7.01
CA ILE A 160 4.20 -12.46 6.42
C ILE A 160 3.06 -11.63 7.01
N ILE A 161 1.87 -12.22 7.17
CA ILE A 161 0.72 -11.55 7.81
C ILE A 161 1.01 -11.17 9.27
N ARG A 162 1.78 -11.97 10.02
CA ARG A 162 2.19 -11.61 11.37
C ARG A 162 3.18 -10.44 11.36
N ASN A 163 4.11 -10.43 10.42
CA ASN A 163 5.07 -9.34 10.25
C ASN A 163 4.34 -8.03 9.92
N LEU A 164 3.39 -8.04 8.98
CA LEU A 164 2.57 -6.87 8.62
C LEU A 164 1.89 -6.26 9.85
N ARG A 165 1.26 -7.09 10.70
CA ARG A 165 0.64 -6.63 11.95
C ARG A 165 1.63 -6.04 12.95
N GLN A 166 2.85 -6.59 12.99
CA GLN A 166 3.89 -6.05 13.85
C GLN A 166 4.39 -4.70 13.33
N GLN A 167 4.53 -4.56 12.00
CA GLN A 167 4.98 -3.32 11.36
C GLN A 167 3.94 -2.20 11.48
N GLU A 168 2.65 -2.49 11.25
CA GLU A 168 1.56 -1.54 11.51
C GLU A 168 1.58 -1.07 12.97
N HIS A 169 1.73 -1.99 13.92
CA HIS A 169 1.80 -1.62 15.32
C HIS A 169 3.02 -0.74 15.68
N GLU A 170 4.14 -0.89 14.99
CA GLU A 170 5.28 0.03 15.16
C GLU A 170 5.02 1.39 14.48
N ALA A 171 4.40 1.43 13.31
CA ALA A 171 4.00 2.67 12.65
C ALA A 171 3.03 3.48 13.53
N ASP A 172 2.02 2.82 14.11
CA ASP A 172 1.07 3.39 15.07
C ASP A 172 1.74 4.08 16.27
N LYS A 173 2.79 3.45 16.82
CA LYS A 173 3.55 4.03 17.94
C LYS A 173 4.28 5.30 17.54
N ILE A 174 4.85 5.31 16.33
CA ILE A 174 5.55 6.48 15.80
C ILE A 174 4.51 7.59 15.53
N GLU A 175 3.39 7.27 14.92
CA GLU A 175 2.29 8.21 14.68
C GLU A 175 1.79 8.84 16.00
N HIS A 176 1.54 8.04 17.03
CA HIS A 176 1.16 8.55 18.35
C HIS A 176 2.22 9.48 18.95
N THR A 177 3.50 9.16 18.75
CA THR A 177 4.62 9.99 19.18
C THR A 177 4.63 11.33 18.47
N ILE A 178 4.43 11.34 17.14
CA ILE A 178 4.31 12.56 16.33
C ILE A 178 3.15 13.41 16.83
N LYS A 179 1.94 12.84 16.95
CA LYS A 179 0.75 13.56 17.42
C LYS A 179 1.01 14.23 18.76
N THR A 180 1.58 13.48 19.70
CA THR A 180 1.96 14.01 21.02
C THR A 180 2.94 15.18 20.88
N ALA A 181 4.00 15.04 20.10
CA ALA A 181 4.99 16.10 19.91
C ALA A 181 4.41 17.35 19.25
N VAL A 182 3.57 17.18 18.21
CA VAL A 182 2.90 18.27 17.48
C VAL A 182 2.04 19.13 18.40
N PHE A 183 1.26 18.52 19.30
CA PHE A 183 0.45 19.25 20.28
C PHE A 183 1.29 20.01 21.32
N HIS A 184 2.57 19.67 21.51
CA HIS A 184 3.49 20.35 22.43
C HIS A 184 4.38 21.40 21.74
N LEU A 185 4.29 21.58 20.41
CA LEU A 185 5.12 22.56 19.68
C LEU A 185 4.83 24.02 20.02
N GLY A 186 3.61 24.33 20.51
CA GLY A 186 3.17 25.72 20.69
C GLY A 186 2.98 26.49 19.38
N THR A 187 2.78 25.77 18.27
CA THR A 187 2.52 26.34 16.93
C THR A 187 1.03 26.69 16.75
N ASP A 188 0.68 27.31 15.61
CA ASP A 188 -0.70 27.68 15.30
C ASP A 188 -1.59 26.45 15.01
N ALA A 189 -2.90 26.62 15.17
CA ALA A 189 -3.86 25.53 15.03
C ALA A 189 -3.92 24.93 13.60
N VAL A 190 -3.61 25.71 12.56
CA VAL A 190 -3.58 25.22 11.18
C VAL A 190 -2.39 24.29 10.99
N THR A 191 -1.22 24.66 11.53
CA THR A 191 -0.03 23.80 11.52
C THR A 191 -0.26 22.52 12.32
N VAL A 192 -0.87 22.60 13.52
CA VAL A 192 -1.22 21.39 14.31
C VAL A 192 -2.12 20.45 13.51
N PHE A 193 -3.21 20.98 12.94
CA PHE A 193 -4.14 20.18 12.14
C PHE A 193 -3.45 19.52 10.93
N HIS A 194 -2.66 20.31 10.20
CA HIS A 194 -1.94 19.82 9.02
C HIS A 194 -0.99 18.67 9.36
N LEU A 195 -0.20 18.80 10.43
CA LEU A 195 0.78 17.78 10.84
C LEU A 195 0.13 16.54 11.44
N VAL A 196 -0.94 16.69 12.24
CA VAL A 196 -1.68 15.55 12.78
C VAL A 196 -2.31 14.74 11.66
N LEU A 197 -2.98 15.40 10.70
CA LEU A 197 -3.58 14.68 9.57
C LEU A 197 -2.51 14.08 8.66
N LEU A 198 -1.38 14.78 8.45
CA LEU A 198 -0.26 14.22 7.69
C LEU A 198 0.25 12.92 8.32
N ALA A 199 0.38 12.88 9.65
CA ALA A 199 0.81 11.66 10.35
C ALA A 199 -0.21 10.51 10.17
N GLU A 200 -1.51 10.81 10.27
CA GLU A 200 -2.60 9.83 10.04
C GLU A 200 -2.61 9.29 8.61
N LEU A 201 -2.42 10.17 7.61
CA LEU A 201 -2.38 9.77 6.21
C LEU A 201 -1.18 8.86 5.93
N ILE A 202 0.00 9.17 6.50
CA ILE A 202 1.17 8.28 6.36
C ILE A 202 0.90 6.94 7.06
N GLY A 203 0.39 6.95 8.31
CA GLY A 203 0.05 5.73 9.06
C GLY A 203 -0.91 4.81 8.30
N SER A 204 -1.92 5.39 7.62
CA SER A 204 -2.92 4.63 6.85
C SER A 204 -2.34 3.75 5.73
N ILE A 205 -1.12 4.03 5.27
CA ILE A 205 -0.39 3.18 4.31
C ILE A 205 -0.14 1.79 4.93
N ALA A 206 0.32 1.74 6.18
CA ALA A 206 0.54 0.49 6.90
C ALA A 206 -0.79 -0.19 7.26
N ASP A 207 -1.82 0.58 7.63
CA ASP A 207 -3.16 0.04 7.89
C ASP A 207 -3.72 -0.71 6.68
N HIS A 208 -3.63 -0.12 5.48
CA HIS A 208 -4.10 -0.79 4.26
C HIS A 208 -3.29 -2.06 3.95
N ALA A 209 -1.99 -2.06 4.22
CA ALA A 209 -1.16 -3.25 4.06
C ALA A 209 -1.54 -4.37 5.06
N GLU A 210 -1.78 -4.02 6.33
CA GLU A 210 -2.26 -4.95 7.38
C GLU A 210 -3.63 -5.53 7.02
N ASN A 211 -4.56 -4.66 6.60
CA ASN A 211 -5.90 -5.07 6.19
C ASN A 211 -5.89 -6.00 4.96
N ALA A 212 -4.96 -5.77 4.01
CA ALA A 212 -4.72 -6.70 2.90
C ALA A 212 -4.22 -8.06 3.42
N GLY A 213 -3.31 -8.04 4.39
CA GLY A 213 -2.85 -9.23 5.11
C GLY A 213 -4.00 -10.02 5.75
N ASP A 214 -4.91 -9.33 6.42
CA ASP A 214 -6.08 -9.93 7.07
C ASP A 214 -7.06 -10.53 6.06
N MET A 215 -7.24 -9.87 4.92
CA MET A 215 -8.00 -10.43 3.82
C MET A 215 -7.34 -11.67 3.21
N MET A 216 -6.01 -11.67 3.07
CA MET A 216 -5.25 -12.85 2.62
C MET A 216 -5.36 -14.00 3.60
N ARG A 217 -5.32 -13.71 4.91
CA ARG A 217 -5.52 -14.69 5.99
C ARG A 217 -6.84 -15.43 5.82
N ALA A 218 -7.92 -14.69 5.56
CA ALA A 218 -9.25 -15.25 5.34
C ALA A 218 -9.31 -16.14 4.08
N MET A 219 -8.52 -15.85 3.06
CA MET A 219 -8.42 -16.66 1.84
C MET A 219 -7.66 -17.98 2.07
N VAL A 220 -6.59 -17.97 2.88
CA VAL A 220 -5.78 -19.16 3.17
C VAL A 220 -6.25 -19.94 4.42
N ALA A 221 -7.29 -19.48 5.13
CA ALA A 221 -7.77 -20.12 6.36
C ALA A 221 -8.52 -21.45 6.14
N LYS A 222 -8.83 -21.79 4.89
CA LYS A 222 -9.52 -23.05 4.55
C LYS A 222 -8.63 -24.28 4.67
#